data_AF-A0A7S2IU06-F1
#
_entry.id   AF-A0A7S2IU06-F1
#
_cell.length_a   1.000
_cell.length_b   1.000
_cell.length_c   1.000
_cell.angle_alpha   90.00
_cell.angle_beta   90.00
_cell.angle_gamma   90.00
#
_symmetry.space_group_name_H-M   'P 1'
#
loop_
_entity.id
_entity.type
_entity.pdbx_description
1 polymer ?
#
loop_
_entity_poly.entity_id
_entity_poly.type
_entity_poly.pdbx_seq_one_letter_code
_entity_poly.pdbx_strand_id
1 'polypeptide(L)'
;EAPSEMASYEVVARNAGGEAKATVSFEVRQMPPSALSYGDVPGKFFTGHDVSLSPAVSGVPSSWSVQPELPPGLSLDAETGALSGKTLKVSPEAVYTVTASNAAGRTTC
;
A
#
# COMPACT_ATOMS: atom_id res chain seq x y z
N GLU A 1 -8.20 1.79 -10.52
CA GLU A 1 -9.46 2.53 -10.66
C GLU A 1 -9.13 4.01 -10.51
N ALA A 2 -9.46 4.85 -11.50
CA ALA A 2 -9.21 6.29 -11.43
C ALA A 2 -10.14 6.91 -10.35
N PRO A 3 -9.75 8.03 -9.69
CA PRO A 3 -10.65 8.71 -8.75
C PRO A 3 -11.97 9.05 -9.47
N SER A 4 -13.10 8.80 -8.83
CA SER A 4 -14.38 9.24 -9.38
C SER A 4 -14.52 10.74 -9.16
N GLU A 5 -14.87 11.46 -10.22
CA GLU A 5 -15.15 12.90 -10.15
C GLU A 5 -16.38 13.17 -9.27
N MET A 6 -16.47 14.37 -8.71
CA MET A 6 -17.60 14.79 -7.89
C MET A 6 -18.92 14.63 -8.65
N ALA A 7 -19.76 13.70 -8.18
CA ALA A 7 -21.04 13.37 -8.77
C ALA A 7 -22.18 13.84 -7.86
N SER A 8 -23.20 14.45 -8.47
CA SER A 8 -24.41 14.91 -7.79
C SER A 8 -25.57 13.97 -8.11
N TYR A 9 -26.18 13.40 -7.07
CA TYR A 9 -27.31 12.48 -7.15
C TYR A 9 -28.56 13.16 -6.62
N GLU A 10 -29.65 13.10 -7.40
CA GLU A 10 -30.96 13.59 -6.96
C GLU A 10 -31.73 12.45 -6.29
N VAL A 11 -32.05 12.62 -5.01
CA VAL A 11 -32.89 11.72 -4.22
C VAL A 11 -34.31 12.25 -4.26
N VAL A 12 -35.23 11.43 -4.79
CA VAL A 12 -36.64 11.76 -4.96
C VAL A 12 -37.48 10.97 -3.98
N ALA A 13 -38.28 11.66 -3.16
CA ALA A 13 -39.31 11.06 -2.32
C ALA A 13 -40.70 11.42 -2.86
N ARG A 14 -41.54 10.43 -3.16
CA ARG A 14 -42.90 10.63 -3.67
C ARG A 14 -43.94 9.96 -2.77
N ASN A 15 -45.06 10.65 -2.55
CA ASN A 15 -46.29 10.09 -2.00
C ASN A 15 -47.51 10.60 -2.80
N ALA A 16 -48.73 10.18 -2.44
CA ALA A 16 -49.95 10.58 -3.14
C ALA A 16 -50.23 12.10 -3.12
N GLY A 17 -49.62 12.84 -2.19
CA GLY A 17 -49.76 14.29 -2.06
C GLY A 17 -48.68 15.11 -2.77
N GLY A 18 -47.64 14.46 -3.32
CA GLY A 18 -46.60 15.15 -4.08
C GLY A 18 -45.21 14.52 -4.01
N GLU A 19 -44.21 15.32 -4.37
CA GLU A 19 -42.81 14.95 -4.46
C GLU A 19 -41.94 15.95 -3.70
N ALA A 20 -40.92 15.43 -3.01
CA ALA A 20 -39.81 16.21 -2.49
C ALA A 20 -38.51 15.69 -3.12
N LYS A 21 -37.58 16.61 -3.38
CA LYS A 21 -36.27 16.31 -3.95
C LYS A 21 -35.16 16.83 -3.06
N ALA A 22 -34.07 16.09 -2.95
CA ALA A 22 -32.84 16.50 -2.31
C ALA A 22 -31.65 16.11 -3.18
N THR A 23 -30.58 16.90 -3.16
CA THR A 23 -29.35 16.58 -3.89
C THR A 23 -28.26 16.15 -2.90
N VAL A 24 -27.56 15.06 -3.23
CA VAL A 24 -26.39 14.57 -2.49
C VAL A 24 -25.21 14.56 -3.43
N SER A 25 -24.13 15.25 -3.09
CA SER A 25 -22.91 15.30 -3.87
C SER A 25 -21.75 14.67 -3.12
N PHE A 26 -21.02 13.75 -3.75
CA PHE A 26 -19.82 13.14 -3.18
C PHE A 26 -18.81 12.74 -4.27
N GLU A 27 -17.57 12.56 -3.86
CA GLU A 27 -16.47 12.03 -4.70
C GLU A 27 -15.75 10.90 -3.96
N VAL A 28 -15.13 9.98 -4.70
CA VAL A 28 -14.30 8.91 -4.14
C VAL A 28 -12.88 9.08 -4.66
N ARG A 29 -11.94 9.33 -3.74
CA ARG A 29 -10.52 9.51 -4.07
C ARG A 29 -9.68 8.41 -3.45
N GLN A 30 -8.61 8.04 -4.13
CA GLN A 30 -7.58 7.19 -3.54
C GLN A 30 -6.78 7.98 -2.51
N MET A 31 -6.58 7.40 -1.33
CA MET A 31 -5.63 7.93 -0.35
C MET A 31 -4.21 7.54 -0.76
N PRO A 32 -3.26 8.49 -0.87
CA PRO A 32 -1.87 8.16 -1.17
C PRO A 32 -1.28 7.28 -0.04
N PRO A 33 -0.40 6.32 -0.37
CA PRO A 33 0.30 5.54 0.63
C PRO A 33 1.11 6.44 1.56
N SER A 34 1.09 6.16 2.86
CA SER A 34 1.82 6.92 3.87
C SER A 34 2.17 6.05 5.08
N ALA A 35 3.04 6.56 5.96
CA ALA A 35 3.46 5.89 7.19
C ALA A 35 3.96 4.44 6.98
N LEU A 36 4.69 4.21 5.88
CA LEU A 36 5.27 2.91 5.59
C LEU A 36 6.36 2.56 6.64
N SER A 37 6.31 1.35 7.18
CA SER A 37 7.33 0.81 8.09
C SER A 37 7.30 -0.71 8.13
N TYR A 38 8.44 -1.36 8.30
CA TYR A 38 8.52 -2.81 8.61
C TYR A 38 8.63 -3.09 10.12
N GLY A 39 8.42 -2.08 10.96
CA GLY A 39 8.53 -2.19 12.41
C GLY A 39 9.95 -2.48 12.87
N ASP A 40 10.08 -3.17 14.01
CA ASP A 40 11.37 -3.60 14.55
C ASP A 40 11.94 -4.78 13.76
N VAL A 41 12.70 -4.46 12.72
CA VAL A 41 13.43 -5.46 11.93
C VAL A 41 14.67 -5.91 12.70
N PRO A 42 14.93 -7.23 12.85
CA PRO A 42 16.19 -7.70 13.40
C PRO A 42 17.35 -7.15 12.57
N GLY A 43 18.26 -6.38 13.18
CA GLY A 43 19.39 -5.79 12.47
C GLY A 43 20.36 -6.80 11.85
N LYS A 44 20.16 -8.11 12.07
CA LYS A 44 20.96 -9.20 11.50
C LYS A 44 20.08 -10.40 11.20
N PHE A 45 20.28 -10.97 10.01
CA PHE A 45 19.75 -12.27 9.62
C PHE A 45 20.90 -13.27 9.44
N PHE A 46 20.63 -14.54 9.72
CA PHE A 46 21.63 -15.61 9.60
C PHE A 46 21.30 -16.50 8.41
N THR A 47 22.32 -16.85 7.63
CA THR A 47 22.19 -17.76 6.49
C THR A 47 21.43 -19.04 6.85
N GLY A 48 20.57 -19.49 5.94
CA GLY A 48 19.75 -20.69 6.11
C GLY A 48 18.48 -20.48 6.92
N HIS A 49 18.29 -19.32 7.56
CA HIS A 49 17.07 -19.00 8.32
C HIS A 49 16.06 -18.27 7.45
N ASP A 50 14.79 -18.53 7.75
CA ASP A 50 13.66 -17.90 7.08
C ASP A 50 13.44 -16.49 7.63
N VAL A 51 13.18 -15.56 6.71
CA VAL A 51 12.85 -14.16 6.96
C VAL A 51 11.42 -13.94 6.49
N SER A 52 10.63 -13.27 7.32
CA SER A 52 9.28 -12.84 6.98
C SER A 52 9.02 -11.51 7.67
N LEU A 53 8.88 -10.45 6.88
CA LEU A 53 8.59 -9.10 7.34
C LEU A 53 7.37 -8.59 6.57
N SER A 54 6.39 -8.06 7.29
CA SER A 54 5.18 -7.47 6.70
C SER A 54 5.17 -5.97 6.96
N PRO A 55 4.89 -5.15 5.93
CA PRO A 55 4.85 -3.71 6.10
C PRO A 55 3.55 -3.27 6.80
N ALA A 56 3.67 -2.30 7.68
CA ALA A 56 2.56 -1.43 8.05
C ALA A 56 2.54 -0.24 7.08
N VAL A 57 1.40 0.04 6.47
CA VAL A 57 1.21 1.16 5.54
C VAL A 57 -0.22 1.69 5.65
N SER A 58 -0.38 3.00 5.62
CA SER A 58 -1.68 3.65 5.49
C SER A 58 -2.02 3.85 4.02
N GLY A 59 -3.29 3.66 3.67
CA GLY A 59 -3.76 3.71 2.27
C GLY A 59 -3.66 2.34 1.61
N VAL A 60 -3.96 2.30 0.31
CA VAL A 60 -3.92 1.06 -0.48
C VAL A 60 -2.91 1.24 -1.61
N PRO A 61 -1.66 0.78 -1.42
CA PRO A 61 -0.68 0.71 -2.50
C PRO A 61 -1.17 -0.25 -3.59
N SER A 62 -0.85 0.08 -4.84
CA SER A 62 -1.04 -0.80 -6.00
C SER A 62 0.26 -1.38 -6.53
N SER A 63 1.41 -0.93 -6.02
CA SER A 63 2.72 -1.44 -6.40
C SER A 63 3.76 -1.21 -5.32
N TRP A 64 4.71 -2.13 -5.26
CA TRP A 64 5.83 -2.14 -4.32
C TRP A 64 7.17 -2.32 -5.04
N SER A 65 8.22 -1.69 -4.53
CA SER A 65 9.59 -1.89 -5.01
C SER A 65 10.61 -1.71 -3.89
N VAL A 66 11.82 -2.26 -4.08
CA VAL A 66 12.92 -2.17 -3.11
C VAL A 66 14.24 -1.85 -3.83
N GLN A 67 15.05 -0.99 -3.23
CA GLN A 67 16.39 -0.66 -3.72
C GLN A 67 17.39 -0.52 -2.55
N PRO A 68 18.63 -1.05 -2.66
CA PRO A 68 19.16 -1.84 -3.78
C PRO A 68 18.50 -3.23 -3.88
N GLU A 69 18.90 -4.03 -4.87
CA GLU A 69 18.41 -5.41 -5.01
C GLU A 69 18.67 -6.23 -3.75
N LEU A 70 17.66 -7.02 -3.35
CA LEU A 70 17.74 -7.85 -2.17
C LEU A 70 18.83 -8.94 -2.33
N PRO A 71 19.47 -9.37 -1.22
CA PRO A 71 20.41 -10.47 -1.25
C PRO A 71 19.74 -11.77 -1.76
N PRO A 72 20.51 -12.68 -2.39
CA PRO A 72 19.97 -13.93 -2.90
C PRO A 72 19.16 -14.72 -1.86
N GLY A 73 17.94 -15.08 -2.25
CA GLY A 73 17.01 -15.85 -1.42
C GLY A 73 16.02 -15.00 -0.62
N LEU A 74 16.12 -13.66 -0.67
CA LEU A 74 15.07 -12.76 -0.23
C LEU A 74 14.35 -12.15 -1.43
N SER A 75 13.04 -11.96 -1.30
CA SER A 75 12.19 -11.35 -2.32
C SER A 75 11.16 -10.42 -1.70
N LEU A 76 10.82 -9.36 -2.44
CA LEU A 76 9.67 -8.50 -2.15
C LEU A 76 8.48 -8.99 -2.96
N ASP A 77 7.36 -9.21 -2.30
CA ASP A 77 6.07 -9.38 -2.95
C ASP A 77 5.60 -8.02 -3.50
N ALA A 78 5.42 -7.94 -4.82
CA ALA A 78 5.09 -6.71 -5.51
C ALA A 78 3.64 -6.23 -5.28
N GLU A 79 2.77 -7.07 -4.72
CA GLU A 79 1.37 -6.76 -4.42
C GLU A 79 1.19 -6.42 -2.94
N THR A 80 1.78 -7.22 -2.04
CA THR A 80 1.58 -7.07 -0.59
C THR A 80 2.66 -6.25 0.09
N GLY A 81 3.81 -6.09 -0.55
CA GLY A 81 4.99 -5.50 0.06
C GLY A 81 5.64 -6.39 1.11
N ALA A 82 5.28 -7.67 1.23
CA ALA A 82 5.93 -8.58 2.17
C ALA A 82 7.36 -8.89 1.71
N LEU A 83 8.34 -8.78 2.62
CA LEU A 83 9.70 -9.26 2.41
C LEU A 83 9.82 -10.67 2.99
N SER A 84 10.13 -11.65 2.16
CA SER A 84 10.23 -13.04 2.62
C SER A 84 11.30 -13.84 1.89
N GLY A 85 11.66 -14.97 2.47
CA GLY A 85 12.53 -15.98 1.86
C GLY A 85 13.55 -16.54 2.83
N LYS A 86 14.59 -17.19 2.29
CA LYS A 86 15.67 -17.82 3.06
C LYS A 86 16.99 -17.22 2.63
N THR A 87 17.74 -16.65 3.57
CA THR A 87 19.03 -16.02 3.26
C THR A 87 20.05 -17.08 2.80
N LEU A 88 20.48 -17.03 1.53
CA LEU A 88 21.35 -18.08 0.96
C LEU A 88 22.84 -17.75 1.06
N LYS A 89 23.17 -16.46 1.16
CA LYS A 89 24.56 -15.99 1.15
C LYS A 89 24.74 -14.84 2.13
N VAL A 90 25.91 -14.82 2.76
CA VAL A 90 26.35 -13.67 3.57
C VAL A 90 26.46 -12.44 2.66
N SER A 91 25.85 -11.35 3.09
CA SER A 91 25.93 -10.04 2.44
C SER A 91 26.40 -9.00 3.46
N PRO A 92 27.07 -7.93 3.02
CA PRO A 92 27.38 -6.81 3.89
C PRO A 92 26.09 -6.14 4.37
N GLU A 93 26.16 -5.46 5.50
CA GLU A 93 25.08 -4.60 5.97
C GLU A 93 24.76 -3.54 4.92
N ALA A 94 23.47 -3.41 4.59
CA ALA A 94 22.99 -2.47 3.59
C ALA A 94 21.64 -1.91 4.04
N VAL A 95 21.39 -0.64 3.69
CA VAL A 95 20.10 0.01 3.89
C VAL A 95 19.26 -0.22 2.64
N TYR A 96 18.10 -0.85 2.82
CA TYR A 96 17.13 -1.09 1.76
C TYR A 96 15.98 -0.10 1.90
N THR A 97 15.70 0.64 0.83
CA THR A 97 14.55 1.54 0.75
C THR A 97 13.41 0.80 0.06
N VAL A 98 12.28 0.66 0.74
CA VAL A 98 11.06 0.11 0.13
C VAL A 98 10.14 1.26 -0.26
N THR A 99 9.57 1.20 -1.47
CA THR A 99 8.59 2.16 -1.96
C THR A 99 7.23 1.49 -2.11
N ALA A 100 6.19 2.12 -1.58
CA ALA A 100 4.80 1.77 -1.81
C ALA A 100 4.11 2.90 -2.60
N SER A 101 3.38 2.58 -3.67
CA SER A 101 2.75 3.59 -4.52
C SER A 101 1.37 3.21 -5.04
N ASN A 102 0.54 4.22 -5.30
CA ASN A 102 -0.69 4.13 -6.07
C ASN A 102 -0.87 5.37 -6.95
N ALA A 103 -2.02 5.51 -7.63
CA ALA A 103 -2.26 6.63 -8.53
C ALA A 103 -2.32 8.00 -7.83
N ALA A 104 -2.57 8.02 -6.52
CA ALA A 104 -2.62 9.24 -5.71
C ALA A 104 -1.25 9.66 -5.15
N GLY A 105 -0.27 8.76 -5.10
CA GLY A 105 1.07 9.10 -4.60
C GLY A 105 1.92 7.90 -4.20
N ARG A 106 3.01 8.18 -3.47
CA ARG A 106 3.95 7.18 -2.98
C ARG A 106 4.54 7.56 -1.63
N THR A 107 4.98 6.56 -0.88
CA THR A 107 5.80 6.71 0.33
C THR A 107 6.97 5.74 0.28
N THR A 108 8.00 6.01 1.08
CA THR A 108 9.14 5.11 1.26
C THR A 108 9.47 4.92 2.73
N CYS A 109 10.16 3.83 3.07
CA CYS A 109 10.78 3.60 4.38
C CYS A 109 12.20 3.06 4.21
#